data_AF-A0A2E6W8E5-F1
#
_entry.id   AF-A0A2E6W8E5-F1
#
_cell.length_a   1.000
_cell.length_b   1.000
_cell.length_c   1.000
_cell.angle_alpha   90.00
_cell.angle_beta   90.00
_cell.angle_gamma   90.00
#
_symmetry.space_group_name_H-M   'P 1'
#
loop_
_entity.id
_entity.type
_entity.pdbx_description
1 polymer ?
#
loop_
_entity_poly.entity_id
_entity_poly.type
_entity_poly.pdbx_seq_one_letter_code
_entity_poly.pdbx_strand_id
1 'polypeptide(L)' 'MKLGTLVQHCFSEKIGIVMKEVWHPLCGVTSSNQVFDVLWRDGSIGHNIWNYDLEVIDGSIKTRFS' A
#
# COMPACT_ATOMS: atom_id res chain seq x y z
N MET A 1 0.85 -2.84 7.34
CA MET A 1 -0.42 -2.44 6.69
C MET A 1 -1.34 -3.66 6.61
N LYS A 2 -2.66 -3.52 6.38
CA LYS A 2 -3.55 -4.68 6.27
C LYS A 2 -3.89 -4.96 4.80
N LEU A 3 -4.26 -6.20 4.48
CA LEU A 3 -4.82 -6.53 3.17
C LEU A 3 -6.12 -5.76 2.95
N GLY A 4 -6.38 -5.34 1.72
CA GLY A 4 -7.53 -4.50 1.39
C GLY A 4 -7.36 -3.02 1.74
N THR A 5 -6.26 -2.61 2.39
CA THR A 5 -5.99 -1.19 2.65
C THR A 5 -5.77 -0.44 1.33
N LEU A 6 -6.49 0.67 1.17
CA LEU A 6 -6.31 1.61 0.06
C LEU A 6 -5.05 2.44 0.33
N VAL A 7 -4.15 2.48 -0.65
CA VAL A 7 -2.85 3.15 -0.55
C VAL A 7 -2.57 4.01 -1.78
N GLN A 8 -1.74 5.03 -1.60
CA GLN A 8 -1.13 5.81 -2.67
C GLN A 8 0.39 5.63 -2.63
N HIS A 9 1.02 5.53 -3.79
CA HIS A 9 2.48 5.49 -3.88
C HIS A 9 3.08 6.89 -3.62
N CYS A 10 4.11 7.01 -2.79
CA CYS A 10 4.66 8.30 -2.38
C CYS A 10 5.24 9.13 -3.55
N PHE A 11 5.81 8.46 -4.56
CA PHE A 11 6.50 9.10 -5.68
C PHE A 11 5.68 9.13 -6.97
N SER A 12 4.43 8.69 -6.94
CA SER A 12 3.55 8.70 -8.12
C SER A 12 2.09 8.83 -7.72
N GLU A 13 1.24 9.35 -8.58
CA GLU A 13 -0.20 9.44 -8.31
C GLU A 13 -0.94 8.08 -8.38
N LYS A 14 -0.22 6.96 -8.38
CA LYS A 14 -0.80 5.62 -8.40
C LYS A 14 -1.50 5.32 -7.08
N ILE A 15 -2.80 5.04 -7.19
CA ILE A 15 -3.65 4.58 -6.09
C ILE A 15 -3.95 3.09 -6.32
N GLY A 16 -3.89 2.30 -5.27
CA GLY A 16 -4.09 0.85 -5.33
C GLY A 16 -4.52 0.24 -4.00
N ILE A 17 -4.71 -1.06 -4.00
CA ILE A 17 -5.13 -1.84 -2.83
C ILE A 17 -4.06 -2.88 -2.51
N VAL A 18 -3.69 -2.99 -1.23
CA VAL A 18 -2.76 -4.02 -0.75
C VAL A 18 -3.40 -5.41 -0.91
N MET A 19 -2.75 -6.27 -1.69
CA MET A 19 -3.28 -7.61 -2.01
C MET A 19 -2.71 -8.70 -1.11
N LYS A 20 -1.39 -8.68 -0.87
CA LYS A 20 -0.70 -9.63 0.01
C LYS A 20 0.59 -9.01 0.56
N GLU A 21 1.00 -9.49 1.72
CA GLU A 21 2.36 -9.28 2.24
C GLU A 21 3.30 -10.33 1.63
N VAL A 22 4.49 -9.89 1.26
CA VAL A 22 5.53 -10.71 0.63
C VAL A 22 6.71 -10.79 1.58
N TRP A 23 7.18 -12.01 1.85
CA TRP A 23 8.41 -12.19 2.61
C TRP A 23 9.60 -11.75 1.76
N HIS A 24 10.42 -10.85 2.30
CA HIS A 24 11.65 -10.39 1.67
C HIS A 24 12.83 -10.53 2.66
N PRO A 25 14.02 -11.01 2.24
CA PRO A 25 15.15 -11.21 3.14
C PRO A 25 15.56 -9.95 3.92
N LEU A 26 15.43 -8.79 3.29
CA LEU A 26 15.77 -7.49 3.90
C LEU A 26 14.75 -7.02 4.95
N CYS A 27 13.55 -7.61 5.05
CA CYS A 27 12.63 -7.34 6.15
C CYS A 27 13.20 -7.79 7.50
N GLY A 28 14.16 -8.72 7.52
CA GLY A 28 14.84 -9.15 8.75
C GLY A 28 15.82 -8.12 9.33
N VAL A 29 16.20 -7.10 8.55
CA VAL A 29 17.15 -6.07 8.99
C VAL A 29 16.48 -5.03 9.88
N THR A 30 15.19 -4.78 9.67
CA THR A 30 14.37 -3.91 10.52
C THR A 30 12.98 -4.52 10.69
N SER A 31 12.55 -4.76 11.93
CA SER A 31 11.26 -5.40 12.23
C SER A 31 10.02 -4.59 11.80
N SER A 32 10.21 -3.38 11.29
CA SER A 32 9.15 -2.47 10.82
C SER A 32 8.96 -2.47 9.31
N ASN A 33 9.89 -3.01 8.52
CA ASN A 33 9.79 -2.98 7.07
C ASN A 33 8.97 -4.17 6.57
N GLN A 34 7.98 -3.86 5.75
CA GLN A 34 7.10 -4.84 5.12
C GLN A 34 7.08 -4.60 3.62
N VAL A 35 6.85 -5.66 2.86
CA VAL A 35 6.78 -5.63 1.39
C VAL A 35 5.42 -6.17 0.96
N PHE A 36 4.80 -5.54 -0.03
CA PHE A 36 3.46 -5.88 -0.50
C PHE A 36 3.39 -6.01 -2.02
N ASP A 37 2.48 -6.85 -2.48
CA ASP A 37 1.94 -6.72 -3.83
C ASP A 37 0.70 -5.82 -3.78
N VAL A 38 0.59 -4.89 -4.72
CA VAL A 38 -0.47 -3.87 -4.79
C VAL A 38 -1.17 -3.96 -6.13
N LEU A 39 -2.50 -4.07 -6.12
CA LEU A 39 -3.32 -3.93 -7.32
C LEU A 39 -3.62 -2.45 -7.56
N TRP A 40 -3.08 -1.89 -8.63
CA TRP A 40 -3.29 -0.50 -9.01
C TRP A 40 -4.64 -0.31 -9.71
N ARG A 41 -5.17 0.91 -9.67
CA ARG A 41 -6.43 1.26 -10.35
C ARG A 41 -6.43 1.04 -11.87
N ASP A 42 -5.26 1.07 -12.50
CA ASP A 42 -5.10 0.77 -13.93
C ASP A 42 -5.16 -0.74 -14.24
N GLY A 43 -5.35 -1.58 -13.23
CA GLY A 43 -5.40 -3.04 -13.35
C GLY A 43 -4.02 -3.72 -13.32
N SER A 44 -2.93 -2.95 -13.30
CA SER A 44 -1.58 -3.51 -13.17
C SER A 44 -1.28 -3.91 -11.73
N ILE A 45 -0.35 -4.86 -11.56
CA ILE A 45 0.12 -5.31 -10.25
C ILE A 45 1.52 -4.75 -10.01
N GLY A 46 1.69 -4.00 -8.93
CA GLY A 46 3.00 -3.66 -8.40
C GLY A 46 3.48 -4.78 -7.49
N HIS A 47 4.64 -5.36 -7.81
CA HIS A 47 5.26 -6.41 -7.00
C HIS A 47 6.35 -5.85 -6.12
N ASN A 48 6.50 -6.43 -4.93
CA ASN A 48 7.56 -6.09 -3.99
C ASN A 48 7.65 -4.60 -3.62
N ILE A 49 6.49 -3.96 -3.39
CA ILE A 49 6.42 -2.54 -3.03
C ILE A 49 6.63 -2.40 -1.52
N TRP A 50 7.56 -1.53 -1.11
CA TRP A 50 7.84 -1.34 0.31
C TRP A 50 6.77 -0.52 1.01
N ASN A 51 6.54 -0.82 2.27
CA ASN A 51 5.58 -0.10 3.10
C ASN A 51 5.89 1.41 3.24
N TYR A 52 7.16 1.80 3.17
CA TYR A 52 7.57 3.21 3.23
C TYR A 52 7.38 3.96 1.90
N ASP A 53 7.12 3.24 0.80
CA ASP A 53 6.75 3.83 -0.50
C ASP A 53 5.23 4.02 -0.64
N LEU A 54 4.47 3.70 0.42
CA LEU A 54 3.01 3.70 0.43
C LEU A 54 2.46 4.58 1.56
N GLU A 55 1.56 5.49 1.21
CA GLU A 55 0.72 6.22 2.15
C GLU A 55 -0.67 5.59 2.22
N VAL A 56 -1.17 5.38 3.45
CA VAL A 56 -2.54 4.89 3.64
C VAL A 56 -3.52 6.01 3.34
N ILE A 57 -4.42 5.77 2.39
CA ILE A 57 -5.54 6.67 2.14
C ILE A 57 -6.60 6.32 3.18
N ASP A 58 -6.59 7.03 4.30
CA ASP A 58 -7.56 6.81 5.36
C ASP A 58 -8.96 7.14 4.84
N GLY A 59 -9.83 6.13 4.85
CA GLY A 59 -11.20 6.19 4.35
C GLY A 59 -12.15 6.93 5.29
N SER A 60 -11.68 7.96 6.00
CA SER A 60 -12.57 8.93 6.62
C SER A 60 -13.26 9.69 5.50
N ILE A 61 -14.33 9.08 4.98
CA ILE A 61 -15.41 9.79 4.30
C ILE A 61 -15.84 10.85 5.30
N LYS A 62 -15.34 12.07 5.15
CA LYS A 62 -15.96 13.24 5.75
C LYS A 62 -17.30 13.35 5.04
N THR A 63 -18.32 12.67 5.55
CA THR A 63 -19.71 12.96 5.21
C THR A 63 -19.92 14.43 5.55
N ARG A 64 -19.77 15.29 4.55
CA ARG A 64 -20.30 16.65 4.61
C ARG A 64 -21.81 16.46 4.61
N PHE A 65 -22.40 16.48 5.80
CA PHE A 65 -23.80 16.83 5.92
C PHE A 65 -23.89 18.30 5.50
N SER A 66 -24.43 18.53 4.31
CA SER A 66 -24.94 19.82 3.85
C SER A 66 -26.25 20.14 4.56
#